data_AF-A0A2H0Z1W0-F1
#
_entry.id   AF-A0A2H0Z1W0-F1
#
_cell.length_a   1.000
_cell.length_b   1.000
_cell.length_c   1.000
_cell.angle_alpha   90.00
_cell.angle_beta   90.00
_cell.angle_gamma   90.00
#
_symmetry.space_group_name_H-M   'P 1'
#
loop_
_entity.id
_entity.type
_entity.pdbx_description
1 polymer ?
#
loop_
_entity_poly.entity_id
_entity_poly.type
_entity_poly.pdbx_seq_one_letter_code
_entity_poly.pdbx_strand_id
1 'polypeptide(L)'
;MPNRFQKQCVKNTTAVYKLDSKGTITVINTCSDEDGNKDQAEGIARIVDKTSNAKLEVSFVSIFGINLFWGDYWIIGLDKNYNFAVIGTPNRKYGWIMNRQPQMSKEELEKAFSILRNQGYNPDHFVMTTQVFK
;
A
#
# COMPACT_ATOMS: atom_id res chain seq x y z
N MET A 1 -1.15 7.85 4.64
CA MET A 1 -0.44 8.96 5.33
C MET A 1 0.60 9.56 4.40
N PRO A 2 0.75 10.90 4.33
CA PRO A 2 1.76 11.54 3.49
C PRO A 2 3.16 10.99 3.77
N ASN A 3 3.95 10.78 2.73
CA ASN A 3 5.32 10.30 2.82
C ASN A 3 6.16 10.88 1.68
N ARG A 4 7.49 10.84 1.84
CA ARG A 4 8.41 11.50 0.92
C ARG A 4 8.48 10.84 -0.46
N PHE A 5 8.26 9.52 -0.54
CA PHE A 5 8.43 8.75 -1.77
C PHE A 5 7.20 8.77 -2.69
N GLN A 6 6.05 9.25 -2.21
CA GLN A 6 4.84 9.47 -3.01
C GLN A 6 4.52 10.96 -3.20
N LYS A 7 5.44 11.88 -2.86
CA LYS A 7 5.17 13.33 -2.84
C LYS A 7 4.78 13.90 -4.21
N GLN A 8 5.23 13.26 -5.28
CA GLN A 8 4.98 13.62 -6.68
C GLN A 8 3.65 13.07 -7.20
N CYS A 9 3.04 12.12 -6.49
CA CYS A 9 1.81 11.47 -6.91
C CYS A 9 0.60 12.32 -6.49
N VAL A 10 -0.09 12.92 -7.47
CA VAL A 10 -1.27 13.76 -7.20
C VAL A 10 -2.58 13.02 -7.42
N LYS A 11 -2.61 12.04 -8.32
CA LYS A 11 -3.82 11.25 -8.60
C LYS A 11 -3.50 9.84 -9.10
N ASN A 12 -4.53 8.99 -9.16
CA ASN A 12 -4.51 7.67 -9.78
C ASN A 12 -3.41 6.74 -9.23
N THR A 13 -3.13 6.85 -7.93
CA THR A 13 -2.14 5.97 -7.29
C THR A 13 -2.69 4.55 -7.22
N THR A 14 -1.93 3.58 -7.72
CA THR A 14 -2.26 2.16 -7.71
C THR A 14 -1.04 1.33 -7.33
N ALA A 15 -1.28 0.11 -6.84
CA ALA A 15 -0.26 -0.89 -6.59
C ALA A 15 -0.72 -2.24 -7.15
N VAL A 16 0.09 -2.85 -8.00
CA VAL A 16 -0.16 -4.16 -8.60
C VAL A 16 0.82 -5.17 -8.04
N TYR A 17 0.31 -6.32 -7.63
CA TYR A 17 1.08 -7.39 -7.00
C TYR A 17 1.08 -8.63 -7.88
N LYS A 18 2.24 -9.27 -8.05
CA LYS A 18 2.37 -10.56 -8.76
C LYS A 18 3.22 -11.51 -7.93
N LEU A 19 2.71 -12.71 -7.64
CA LEU A 19 3.43 -13.75 -6.92
C LEU A 19 4.11 -14.69 -7.92
N ASP A 20 5.41 -14.94 -7.74
CA ASP A 20 6.15 -15.92 -8.53
C ASP A 20 6.19 -17.30 -7.85
N SER A 21 6.70 -18.31 -8.57
CA SER A 21 6.83 -19.69 -8.08
C SER A 21 7.84 -19.86 -6.94
N LYS A 22 8.69 -18.85 -6.69
CA LYS A 22 9.68 -18.85 -5.60
C LYS A 22 9.14 -18.17 -4.33
N GLY A 23 7.93 -17.62 -4.37
CA GLY A 23 7.33 -16.91 -3.25
C GLY A 23 7.71 -15.44 -3.15
N THR A 24 8.36 -14.88 -4.18
CA THR A 24 8.63 -13.45 -4.27
C THR A 24 7.42 -12.74 -4.87
N ILE A 25 7.08 -11.59 -4.31
CA ILE A 25 5.97 -10.77 -4.81
C ILE A 25 6.56 -9.56 -5.52
N THR A 26 6.35 -9.40 -6.82
CA THR A 26 6.62 -8.13 -7.52
C THR A 26 5.57 -7.10 -7.13
N VAL A 27 6.00 -5.88 -6.83
CA VAL A 27 5.15 -4.73 -6.49
C VAL A 27 5.39 -3.63 -7.51
N ILE A 28 4.33 -3.25 -8.24
CA ILE A 28 4.39 -2.15 -9.22
C ILE A 28 3.47 -1.04 -8.75
N ASN A 29 4.07 0.03 -8.25
CA ASN A 29 3.35 1.26 -7.89
C ASN A 29 3.30 2.18 -9.10
N THR A 30 2.14 2.75 -9.39
CA THR A 30 2.00 3.78 -10.43
C THR A 30 1.14 4.93 -9.95
N CYS A 31 1.40 6.13 -10.43
CA CYS A 31 0.57 7.31 -10.19
C CYS A 31 0.69 8.31 -11.34
N SER A 32 -0.12 9.37 -11.30
CA SER A 32 0.06 10.55 -12.15
C SER A 32 0.60 11.72 -11.34
N ASP A 33 1.54 12.47 -11.92
CA ASP A 33 2.06 13.71 -11.36
C ASP A 33 1.21 14.95 -11.73
N GLU A 34 1.66 16.14 -11.31
CA GLU A 34 0.99 17.42 -11.56
C GLU A 34 0.86 17.74 -13.06
N ASP A 35 1.85 17.35 -13.85
CA ASP A 35 1.88 17.53 -15.31
C ASP A 35 1.03 16.47 -16.04
N GLY A 36 0.53 15.47 -15.31
CA GLY A 36 -0.24 14.35 -15.85
C GLY A 36 0.62 13.22 -16.41
N ASN A 37 1.94 13.27 -16.26
CA ASN A 37 2.82 12.18 -16.64
C ASN A 37 2.63 11.00 -15.68
N LYS A 38 2.88 9.79 -16.18
CA LYS A 38 2.82 8.57 -15.37
C LYS A 38 4.17 8.35 -14.69
N ASP A 39 4.16 8.29 -13.38
CA ASP A 39 5.30 7.81 -12.57
C ASP A 39 5.09 6.34 -12.20
N GLN A 40 6.18 5.57 -12.16
CA GLN A 40 6.17 4.15 -11.87
C GLN A 40 7.40 3.75 -11.05
N ALA A 41 7.15 3.02 -9.95
CA ALA A 41 8.18 2.39 -9.14
C ALA A 41 7.94 0.89 -9.07
N GLU A 42 8.97 0.11 -9.37
CA GLU A 42 8.96 -1.35 -9.26
C GLU A 42 9.82 -1.81 -8.09
N GLY A 43 9.30 -2.75 -7.32
CA GLY A 43 9.97 -3.34 -6.18
C GLY A 43 9.56 -4.79 -5.98
N ILE A 44 10.07 -5.37 -4.89
CA ILE A 44 9.73 -6.73 -4.47
C ILE A 44 9.24 -6.73 -3.02
N ALA A 45 8.44 -7.73 -2.68
CA ALA A 45 8.05 -8.05 -1.32
C ALA A 45 8.34 -9.50 -0.99
N ARG A 46 8.61 -9.76 0.29
CA ARG A 46 8.75 -11.10 0.86
C ARG A 46 7.90 -11.25 2.11
N ILE A 47 7.32 -12.42 2.31
CA ILE A 47 6.56 -12.75 3.51
C ILE A 47 7.53 -13.06 4.65
N VAL A 48 7.39 -12.38 5.78
CA VAL A 48 8.22 -12.61 6.99
C VAL A 48 7.47 -13.36 8.09
N ASP A 49 6.13 -13.33 8.08
CA ASP A 49 5.30 -14.18 8.94
C ASP A 49 4.56 -15.22 8.08
N LYS A 50 5.07 -16.45 8.07
CA LYS A 50 4.48 -17.57 7.31
C LYS A 50 3.26 -18.20 7.97
N THR A 51 2.94 -17.83 9.21
CA THR A 51 1.76 -18.35 9.90
C THR A 51 0.50 -17.60 9.43
N SER A 52 0.56 -16.27 9.40
CA SER A 52 -0.57 -15.45 8.94
C SER A 52 -0.47 -15.03 7.47
N ASN A 53 0.75 -14.99 6.90
CA ASN A 53 1.08 -14.36 5.63
C ASN A 53 0.74 -12.86 5.55
N ALA A 54 0.41 -12.22 6.67
CA ALA A 54 -0.04 -10.83 6.71
C ALA A 54 1.10 -9.84 6.95
N LYS A 55 2.30 -10.30 7.33
CA LYS A 55 3.48 -9.44 7.53
C LYS A 55 4.49 -9.67 6.43
N LEU A 56 4.82 -8.59 5.74
CA LEU A 56 5.77 -8.57 4.65
C LEU A 56 6.82 -7.50 4.88
N GLU A 57 7.92 -7.62 4.17
CA GLU A 57 8.86 -6.54 3.92
C GLU A 57 8.89 -6.23 2.42
N VAL A 58 8.99 -4.95 2.07
CA VAL A 58 9.09 -4.45 0.68
C VAL A 58 10.42 -3.74 0.45
N SER A 59 10.97 -3.86 -0.76
CA SER A 59 12.19 -3.17 -1.21
C SER A 59 11.98 -2.64 -2.63
N PHE A 60 12.38 -1.38 -2.84
CA PHE A 60 12.35 -0.71 -4.15
C PHE A 60 13.76 -0.31 -4.64
N VAL A 61 14.81 -0.75 -3.93
CA VAL A 61 16.20 -0.42 -4.26
C VAL A 61 16.98 -1.70 -4.52
N SER A 62 17.45 -1.87 -5.76
CA SER A 62 18.28 -3.00 -6.18
C SER A 62 19.64 -2.51 -6.65
N ILE A 63 20.71 -3.01 -6.03
CA ILE A 63 22.10 -2.69 -6.38
C ILE A 63 22.82 -3.99 -6.70
N PHE A 64 23.31 -4.14 -7.94
CA PHE A 64 23.95 -5.37 -8.44
C PHE A 64 23.12 -6.65 -8.20
N GLY A 65 21.79 -6.54 -8.26
CA GLY A 65 20.86 -7.65 -8.02
C GLY A 65 20.55 -7.93 -6.55
N ILE A 66 21.10 -7.15 -5.61
CA ILE A 66 20.82 -7.24 -4.18
C ILE A 66 19.80 -6.17 -3.79
N ASN A 67 18.70 -6.61 -3.16
CA ASN A 67 17.64 -5.73 -2.69
C ASN A 67 17.96 -5.17 -1.29
N LEU A 68 17.89 -3.84 -1.16
CA LEU A 68 18.28 -3.08 0.04
C LEU A 68 17.12 -2.20 0.55
N PHE A 69 17.26 -1.68 1.77
CA PHE A 69 16.28 -0.79 2.40
C PHE A 69 14.88 -1.40 2.51
N TRP A 70 14.82 -2.59 3.08
CA TRP A 70 13.57 -3.28 3.38
C TRP A 70 12.73 -2.48 4.37
N GLY A 71 11.45 -2.30 4.06
CA GLY A 71 10.47 -1.63 4.92
C GLY A 71 9.28 -2.54 5.22
N ASP A 72 8.72 -2.40 6.41
CA ASP A 72 7.52 -3.15 6.82
C ASP A 72 6.31 -2.84 5.94
N TYR A 73 5.58 -3.89 5.57
CA TYR A 73 4.29 -3.82 4.88
C TYR A 73 3.35 -4.84 5.52
N TRP A 74 2.54 -4.42 6.48
CA TRP A 74 1.69 -5.33 7.27
C TRP A 74 0.23 -5.12 6.94
N ILE A 75 -0.46 -6.18 6.55
CA ILE A 75 -1.91 -6.22 6.34
C ILE A 75 -2.55 -6.28 7.73
N ILE A 76 -3.09 -5.16 8.19
CA ILE A 76 -3.68 -5.00 9.53
C ILE A 76 -5.22 -5.01 9.50
N GLY A 77 -5.80 -5.06 8.31
CA GLY A 77 -7.23 -5.23 8.08
C GLY A 77 -7.50 -5.68 6.66
N LEU A 78 -8.53 -6.50 6.48
CA LEU A 78 -8.89 -7.06 5.18
C LEU A 78 -10.38 -7.35 5.15
N ASP A 79 -11.05 -6.87 4.10
CA ASP A 79 -12.44 -7.23 3.85
C ASP A 79 -12.58 -8.71 3.49
N LYS A 80 -13.71 -9.32 3.86
CA LYS A 80 -13.99 -10.74 3.61
C LYS A 80 -13.89 -11.11 2.12
N ASN A 81 -14.27 -10.19 1.22
CA ASN A 81 -14.24 -10.39 -0.22
C ASN A 81 -12.98 -9.80 -0.87
N TYR A 82 -12.00 -9.34 -0.07
CA TYR A 82 -10.77 -8.69 -0.55
C TYR A 82 -11.04 -7.42 -1.37
N ASN A 83 -12.17 -6.75 -1.12
CA ASN A 83 -12.52 -5.48 -1.76
C ASN A 83 -11.58 -4.36 -1.29
N PHE A 84 -11.30 -4.31 0.00
CA PHE A 84 -10.32 -3.38 0.57
C PHE A 84 -9.34 -4.06 1.52
N ALA A 85 -8.19 -3.42 1.70
CA ALA A 85 -7.18 -3.78 2.68
C ALA A 85 -6.69 -2.53 3.42
N VAL A 86 -6.36 -2.70 4.68
CA VAL A 86 -5.69 -1.69 5.51
C VAL A 86 -4.27 -2.17 5.77
N ILE A 87 -3.32 -1.32 5.42
CA ILE A 87 -1.89 -1.61 5.54
C ILE A 87 -1.27 -0.62 6.50
N GLY A 88 -0.33 -1.10 7.31
CA GLY A 88 0.41 -0.28 8.24
C GLY A 88 1.83 -0.76 8.49
N THR A 89 2.55 -0.02 9.32
CA THR A 89 3.86 -0.37 9.88
C THR A 89 3.78 -0.51 11.41
N PRO A 90 4.71 -1.25 12.04
CA PRO A 90 4.68 -1.50 13.49
C PRO A 90 4.78 -0.23 14.33
N ASN A 91 5.59 0.72 13.86
CA ASN A 91 5.79 2.03 14.47
C ASN A 91 4.70 3.04 14.11
N ARG A 92 3.71 2.66 13.28
CA ARG A 92 2.60 3.50 12.83
C ARG A 92 3.01 4.78 12.10
N LYS A 93 4.23 4.79 11.56
CA LYS A 93 4.76 5.90 10.77
C LYS A 93 4.12 5.99 9.39
N TYR A 94 3.70 4.85 8.84
CA TYR A 94 3.05 4.79 7.54
C TYR A 94 1.81 3.90 7.58
N GLY A 95 0.85 4.23 6.72
CA GLY A 95 -0.36 3.45 6.55
C GLY A 95 -1.13 3.85 5.30
N TRP A 96 -1.87 2.88 4.76
CA TRP A 96 -2.65 3.00 3.54
C TRP A 96 -3.99 2.25 3.69
N ILE A 97 -5.02 2.80 3.07
CA ILE A 97 -6.27 2.09 2.78
C ILE A 97 -6.26 1.86 1.27
N MET A 98 -6.37 0.61 0.86
CA MET A 98 -6.35 0.20 -0.55
C MET A 98 -7.70 -0.38 -0.90
N ASN A 99 -8.22 -0.04 -2.08
CA ASN A 99 -9.49 -0.55 -2.59
C ASN A 99 -9.31 -1.11 -4.01
N ARG A 100 -10.06 -2.17 -4.35
CA ARG A 100 -10.03 -2.76 -5.71
C ARG A 100 -10.65 -1.85 -6.75
N GLN A 101 -11.60 -1.02 -6.34
CA GLN A 101 -12.25 -0.03 -7.18
C GLN A 101 -11.68 1.37 -6.91
N PRO A 102 -11.67 2.28 -7.91
CA PRO A 102 -11.19 3.64 -7.72
C PRO A 102 -11.94 4.42 -6.62
N GLN A 103 -13.22 4.12 -6.43
CA GLN A 103 -14.08 4.71 -5.42
C GLN A 103 -14.48 3.65 -4.39
N MET A 104 -14.49 4.06 -3.13
CA MET A 104 -14.86 3.23 -1.99
C MET A 104 -16.18 3.75 -1.41
N SER A 105 -17.08 2.86 -1.00
CA SER A 105 -18.31 3.31 -0.35
C SER A 105 -17.99 3.97 1.00
N LYS A 106 -18.86 4.89 1.45
CA LYS A 106 -18.70 5.52 2.77
C LYS A 106 -18.65 4.48 3.90
N GLU A 107 -19.47 3.43 3.79
CA GLU A 107 -19.52 2.36 4.79
C GLU A 107 -18.22 1.56 4.86
N GLU A 108 -17.65 1.15 3.72
CA GLU A 108 -16.36 0.46 3.70
C GLU A 108 -15.24 1.36 4.21
N LEU A 109 -15.26 2.64 3.83
CA LEU A 109 -14.26 3.61 4.27
C LEU A 109 -14.30 3.78 5.79
N GLU A 110 -15.49 3.90 6.40
CA GLU A 110 -15.63 3.94 7.86
C GLU A 110 -15.17 2.65 8.53
N LYS A 111 -15.43 1.48 7.94
CA LYS A 111 -14.88 0.20 8.43
C LYS A 111 -13.35 0.21 8.41
N ALA A 112 -12.74 0.68 7.33
CA ALA A 112 -11.29 0.78 7.21
C ALA A 112 -10.69 1.76 8.23
N PHE A 113 -11.33 2.92 8.44
CA PHE A 113 -10.91 3.87 9.49
C PHE A 113 -11.10 3.33 10.91
N SER A 114 -12.16 2.56 11.16
CA SER A 114 -12.34 1.88 12.45
C SER A 114 -11.21 0.89 12.74
N ILE A 115 -10.79 0.11 11.73
CA ILE A 115 -9.62 -0.77 11.85
C ILE A 115 -8.36 0.03 12.19
N LEU A 116 -8.11 1.15 11.49
CA LEU A 116 -6.97 2.02 11.78
C LEU A 116 -6.96 2.48 13.24
N ARG A 117 -8.10 2.98 13.75
CA ARG A 117 -8.24 3.42 15.15
C ARG A 117 -7.92 2.28 16.12
N ASN A 118 -8.48 1.08 15.88
CA ASN A 118 -8.24 -0.10 16.73
C ASN A 118 -6.79 -0.55 16.73
N GLN A 119 -6.06 -0.30 15.63
CA GLN A 119 -4.63 -0.57 15.50
C GLN A 119 -3.74 0.57 16.07
N GLY A 120 -4.35 1.63 16.60
CA GLY A 120 -3.67 2.75 17.24
C GLY A 120 -3.20 3.86 16.28
N TYR A 121 -3.73 3.90 15.05
CA TYR A 121 -3.49 5.01 14.14
C TYR A 121 -4.45 6.18 14.43
N ASN A 122 -4.00 7.40 14.15
CA ASN A 122 -4.87 8.57 14.06
C ASN A 122 -5.37 8.75 12.61
N PRO A 123 -6.68 8.60 12.33
CA PRO A 123 -7.26 8.83 11.00
C PRO A 123 -6.95 10.21 10.41
N ASP A 124 -6.78 11.25 11.23
CA ASP A 124 -6.53 12.62 10.75
C ASP A 124 -5.18 12.77 10.04
N HIS A 125 -4.28 11.79 10.20
CA HIS A 125 -3.00 11.76 9.48
C HIS A 125 -3.12 11.16 8.07
N PHE A 126 -4.30 10.66 7.70
CA PHE A 126 -4.56 10.10 6.37
C PHE A 126 -5.14 11.17 5.45
N VAL A 127 -4.70 11.11 4.19
CA VAL A 127 -5.17 11.99 3.14
C VAL A 127 -5.84 11.13 2.08
N MET A 128 -6.99 11.59 1.58
CA MET A 128 -7.69 10.92 0.50
C MET A 128 -6.94 11.18 -0.81
N THR A 129 -6.61 10.11 -1.54
CA THR A 129 -6.02 10.23 -2.88
C THR A 129 -7.12 10.51 -3.90
N THR A 130 -6.88 11.45 -4.81
CA THR A 130 -7.75 11.65 -5.96
C THR A 130 -7.66 10.46 -6.91
N GLN A 131 -8.78 9.82 -7.20
CA GLN A 131 -8.90 8.70 -8.13
C GLN A 131 -9.92 9.06 -9.20
N VAL A 132 -9.50 9.07 -10.46
CA VAL A 132 -10.38 9.36 -11.60
C VAL A 132 -10.70 8.06 -12.33
N PHE A 133 -11.95 7.87 -12.70
CA PHE A 133 -12.36 6.77 -13.57
C PHE A 133 -11.63 6.90 -14.91
N LYS A 134 -11.11 5.78 -15.42
CA LYS A 134 -10.73 5.63 -16.82
C LYS A 134 -11.81 4.86 -17.54
#